data_AF-A0A6V7UQ52-F1
#
_entry.id   AF-A0A6V7UQ52-F1
#
_cell.length_a   1.000
_cell.length_b   1.000
_cell.length_c   1.000
_cell.angle_alpha   90.00
_cell.angle_beta   90.00
_cell.angle_gamma   90.00
#
_symmetry.space_group_name_H-M   'P 1'
#
loop_
_entity.id
_entity.type
_entity.pdbx_description
1 polymer ?
#
loop_
_entity_poly.entity_id
_entity_poly.type
_entity_poly.pdbx_seq_one_letter_code
_entity_poly.pdbx_strand_id
1 'polypeptide(L)' 'MYTKAIAPKDRNCSICNVTHTSPWYRYSKPGQYLCASCYHKQKRIKKSIKNIKADDEVESG' A
#
# COMPACT_ATOMS: atom_id res chain seq x y z
N MET A 1 -25.69 -20.57 9.88
CA MET A 1 -24.68 -20.32 8.83
C MET A 1 -23.69 -19.31 9.37
N TYR A 2 -22.56 -19.76 9.92
CA TYR A 2 -21.53 -18.86 10.46
C TYR A 2 -20.80 -18.22 9.28
N THR A 3 -20.97 -16.92 9.11
CA THR A 3 -20.13 -16.13 8.20
C THR A 3 -18.70 -16.27 8.69
N LYS A 4 -17.83 -16.87 7.86
CA LYS A 4 -16.39 -16.95 8.13
C LYS A 4 -15.85 -15.53 8.24
N ALA A 5 -15.79 -15.02 9.47
CA ALA A 5 -15.01 -13.84 9.79
C ALA A 5 -13.56 -14.16 9.38
N ILE A 6 -13.06 -13.47 8.36
CA ILE A 6 -11.68 -13.60 7.89
C ILE A 6 -10.80 -13.33 9.11
N ALA A 7 -10.12 -14.38 9.58
CA ALA A 7 -9.30 -14.28 10.77
C ALA A 7 -8.18 -13.27 10.49
N PRO A 8 -7.65 -12.54 11.50
CA PRO A 8 -6.50 -11.66 11.31
C PRO A 8 -5.26 -12.37 10.74
N LYS A 9 -5.27 -13.71 10.69
CA LYS A 9 -4.27 -14.60 10.07
C LYS A 9 -4.24 -14.59 8.54
N ASP A 10 -5.24 -14.03 7.85
CA ASP A 10 -5.30 -14.03 6.38
C ASP A 10 -4.80 -12.72 5.74
N ARG A 11 -4.35 -11.75 6.54
CA ARG A 11 -3.72 -10.55 5.99
C ARG A 11 -2.30 -10.88 5.57
N ASN A 12 -2.02 -10.71 4.28
CA ASN A 12 -0.68 -10.79 3.72
C ASN A 12 -0.33 -9.46 3.04
N CYS A 13 0.96 -9.13 3.03
CA CYS A 13 1.43 -7.94 2.34
C CYS A 13 1.36 -8.18 0.84
N SER A 14 0.62 -7.36 0.09
CA SER A 14 0.47 -7.52 -1.36
C SER A 14 1.75 -7.26 -2.17
N ILE A 15 2.86 -6.88 -1.53
CA ILE A 15 4.16 -6.65 -2.19
C ILE A 15 5.16 -7.75 -1.86
N CYS A 16 5.33 -8.07 -0.57
CA CYS A 16 6.36 -9.02 -0.11
C CYS A 16 5.79 -10.29 0.51
N ASN A 17 4.47 -10.46 0.49
CA ASN A 17 3.73 -11.61 1.00
C ASN A 17 3.99 -11.97 2.47
N VAL A 18 4.62 -11.10 3.26
CA VAL A 18 4.74 -11.31 4.70
C VAL A 18 3.35 -11.44 5.31
N THR A 19 3.15 -12.44 6.16
CA THR A 19 1.91 -12.73 6.89
C THR A 19 2.04 -12.40 8.37
N HIS A 20 3.28 -12.33 8.89
CA HIS A 20 3.58 -12.05 10.29
C HIS A 20 4.12 -10.63 10.43
N THR A 21 3.23 -9.66 10.47
CA THR A 21 3.58 -8.24 10.68
C THR A 21 2.45 -7.52 11.39
N SER A 22 2.78 -6.50 12.16
CA SER A 22 1.84 -5.56 12.75
C SER A 22 2.56 -4.22 12.93
N PRO A 23 1.95 -3.06 12.62
CA PRO A 23 0.59 -2.89 12.09
C PRO A 23 0.47 -3.14 10.57
N TRP A 24 -0.77 -3.35 10.12
CA TRP A 24 -1.14 -3.48 8.71
C TRP A 24 -1.68 -2.15 8.16
N TYR A 25 -1.20 -1.75 6.98
CA TYR A 25 -1.66 -0.55 6.29
C TYR A 25 -2.54 -0.91 5.09
N ARG A 26 -3.59 -0.12 4.85
CA ARG A 26 -4.43 -0.30 3.65
C ARG A 26 -3.66 0.13 2.41
N TYR A 27 -3.74 -0.68 1.36
CA TYR A 27 -3.27 -0.28 0.04
C TYR A 27 -4.38 0.42 -0.74
N SER A 28 -4.05 0.98 -1.91
CA SER A 28 -4.98 1.75 -2.75
C SER A 28 -6.21 0.95 -3.21
N LYS A 29 -6.15 -0.39 -3.21
CA LYS A 29 -7.28 -1.26 -3.56
C LYS A 29 -7.92 -1.89 -2.33
N PRO A 30 -9.25 -2.01 -2.29
CA PRO A 30 -9.94 -2.69 -1.20
C PRO A 30 -9.48 -4.15 -1.12
N GLY A 31 -9.30 -4.66 0.11
CA GLY A 31 -8.81 -6.02 0.35
C GLY A 31 -7.30 -6.22 0.22
N GLN A 32 -6.54 -5.21 -0.21
CA GLN A 32 -5.08 -5.28 -0.26
C GLN A 32 -4.46 -4.58 0.95
N TYR A 33 -3.50 -5.26 1.58
CA TYR A 33 -2.82 -4.79 2.78
C TYR A 33 -1.32 -4.73 2.53
N LEU A 34 -0.65 -3.79 3.18
CA LEU A 34 0.80 -3.66 3.18
C LEU A 34 1.33 -3.82 4.61
N CYS A 35 2.49 -4.45 4.73
CA CYS A 35 3.28 -4.35 5.94
C CYS A 35 3.84 -2.93 6.12
N ALA A 36 4.27 -2.59 7.34
CA ALA A 36 4.87 -1.30 7.65
C ALA A 36 6.02 -0.94 6.69
N SER A 37 6.95 -1.88 6.48
CA SER A 37 8.11 -1.66 5.61
C SER A 37 7.72 -1.29 4.17
N CYS A 38 6.77 -2.03 3.59
CA CYS A 38 6.28 -1.77 2.23
C CYS A 38 5.49 -0.47 2.15
N TYR A 39 4.69 -0.15 3.15
CA TYR A 39 3.96 1.12 3.22
C TYR A 39 4.93 2.32 3.28
N HIS A 40 5.93 2.27 4.16
CA HIS A 40 6.94 3.34 4.26
C HIS A 40 7.78 3.46 2.99
N LYS A 41 8.17 2.33 2.37
CA LYS A 41 8.88 2.33 1.08
C LYS A 41 8.05 2.99 -0.02
N GLN A 42 6.77 2.63 -0.14
CA GLN A 42 5.88 3.29 -1.09
C GLN A 42 5.73 4.78 -0.82
N LYS A 43 5.59 5.19 0.45
CA LYS A 43 5.46 6.61 0.81
C LYS A 43 6.70 7.41 0.39
N ARG A 44 7.90 6.83 0.57
CA ARG A 44 9.17 7.43 0.10
C ARG A 44 9.23 7.52 -1.41
N ILE A 45 8.88 6.45 -2.12
CA ILE A 45 8.86 6.43 -3.59
C ILE A 45 7.85 7.43 -4.14
N LYS A 46 6.63 7.49 -3.60
CA LYS A 46 5.60 8.47 -4.01
C LYS A 46 6.09 9.91 -3.81
N LYS A 47 6.78 10.19 -2.71
CA LYS A 47 7.38 11.51 -2.46
C LYS A 47 8.48 11.81 -3.50
N SER A 48 9.32 10.84 -3.82
CA SER A 48 10.36 10.99 -4.84
C SER A 48 9.78 11.21 -6.24
N ILE A 49 8.74 10.47 -6.63
CA ILE A 49 8.08 10.61 -7.94
C ILE A 49 7.35 11.95 -8.04
N LYS A 50 6.70 12.43 -6.98
CA LYS A 50 6.09 13.77 -6.97
C LYS A 50 7.11 14.88 -7.22
N ASN A 51 8.33 14.71 -6.71
CA ASN A 51 9.40 15.66 -6.95
C ASN A 51 9.99 15.57 -8.38
N ILE A 52 9.76 14.47 -9.10
CA ILE A 52 10.19 14.29 -10.50
C ILE A 52 9.10 14.72 -11.49
N LYS A 53 7.83 14.79 -11.09
CA LYS A 53 6.70 15.18 -11.96
C LYS A 53 6.29 16.65 -11.85
N ALA A 54 7.12 17.48 -11.22
CA ALA A 54 6.83 18.90 -11.04
C ALA A 54 7.39 19.77 -12.19
N ASP A 55 7.93 19.19 -13.26
CA ASP A 55 8.44 19.92 -14.43
C ASP A 55 7.67 19.68 -15.75
N ASP A 56 6.60 18.88 -15.76
CA ASP A 56 5.88 18.54 -17.01
C ASP A 56 4.37 18.79 -16.92
N GLU A 57 3.98 20.00 -16.50
CA GLU A 57 2.61 20.51 -16.70
C GLU A 57 2.70 21.88 -17.39
N VAL A 58 3.23 21.88 -18.61
CA VAL A 58 2.89 22.87 -19.64
C VAL A 58 1.76 22.25 -20.46
N GLU A 59 0.52 22.62 -20.15
CA GLU A 59 -0.58 22.51 -21.11
C GLU A 59 -1.07 23.94 -21.41
N SER A 60 -0.77 24.38 -22.63
CA SER A 60 -1.28 25.61 -23.24
C SER A 60 -2.80 25.53 -23.40
N GLY A 61 -3.49 26.57 -22.95
CA GLY A 61 -4.87 26.88 -23.28
C GLY A 61 -5.16 28.35 -23.03
#